data_AF-A0A821QEU5-F1
#
_entry.id   AF-A0A821QEU5-F1
#
_cell.length_a   1.000
_cell.length_b   1.000
_cell.length_c   1.000
_cell.angle_alpha   90.00
_cell.angle_beta   90.00
_cell.angle_gamma   90.00
#
_symmetry.space_group_name_H-M   'P 1'
#
loop_
_entity.id
_entity.type
_entity.pdbx_description
1 polymer ?
#
loop_
_entity_poly.entity_id
_entity_poly.type
_entity_poly.pdbx_seq_one_letter_code
_entity_poly.pdbx_strand_id
1 'polypeptide(L)'
;MGVMTRLEDLNVVLRQTHDHRQRVLLETSKTIRTWKIKVKKIKSIYHTMNMFNNDVARKCFIAECWTPNSQLDTLQLALRKGSESTGAGSISSVVNRIETHEQPPTHNKLNKFTQGFQNLVDAYGVATYREINPMRFVLITFPFLFAVMFGDAGHGIIVSIFAIWMVFKENSLKNKWRTQEVWTIFFGGRYIILLMGLFSIYTGLIYNDVFSKSINIFGSSWRVKFDDKTLIKIDSVILEPNPTPYKDHTQTYEQMYSANPYLLGIDPIWQLSDNKITFTNSAKMKFAIIIGIIQMGFGVILSLWNHLHFKHYHGIFVEFLPQIIFLACIFFYLIILIFYKWTN
;
A
#
# COMPACT_ATOMS: atom_id res chain seq x y z
N MET A 1 -10.82 -67.53 37.83
CA MET A 1 -10.11 -68.05 36.64
C MET A 1 -10.66 -67.51 35.31
N GLY A 2 -11.98 -67.44 35.08
CA GLY A 2 -12.52 -67.02 33.76
C GLY A 2 -12.54 -65.52 33.44
N VAL A 3 -12.41 -64.63 34.41
CA VAL A 3 -12.48 -63.16 34.18
C VAL A 3 -11.12 -62.57 33.78
N MET A 4 -10.02 -63.03 34.40
CA MET A 4 -8.68 -62.54 34.07
C MET A 4 -8.23 -62.97 32.66
N THR A 5 -8.53 -64.20 32.25
CA THR A 5 -8.29 -64.67 30.88
C THR A 5 -9.10 -63.89 29.85
N ARG A 6 -10.39 -63.61 30.13
CA ARG A 6 -11.20 -62.72 29.28
C ARG A 6 -10.65 -61.29 29.21
N LEU A 7 -10.07 -60.79 30.31
CA LEU A 7 -9.43 -59.48 30.33
C LEU A 7 -8.16 -59.46 29.46
N GLU A 8 -7.35 -60.50 29.50
CA GLU A 8 -6.18 -60.66 28.63
C GLU A 8 -6.57 -60.77 27.16
N ASP A 9 -7.59 -61.58 26.83
CA ASP A 9 -8.12 -61.69 25.47
C ASP A 9 -8.66 -60.34 24.97
N LEU A 10 -9.39 -59.60 25.82
CA LEU A 10 -9.85 -58.25 25.49
C LEU A 10 -8.67 -57.29 25.23
N ASN A 11 -7.61 -57.34 26.03
CA ASN A 11 -6.43 -56.52 25.83
C ASN A 11 -5.71 -56.85 24.51
N VAL A 12 -5.66 -58.13 24.13
CA VAL A 12 -5.11 -58.56 22.84
C VAL A 12 -5.94 -58.01 21.68
N VAL A 13 -7.26 -58.15 21.73
CA VAL A 13 -8.17 -57.61 20.70
C VAL A 13 -8.05 -56.10 20.60
N LEU A 14 -7.98 -55.39 21.74
CA LEU A 14 -7.84 -53.95 21.80
C LEU A 14 -6.51 -53.49 21.16
N ARG A 15 -5.42 -54.20 21.43
CA ARG A 15 -4.12 -53.94 20.79
C ARG A 15 -4.18 -54.15 19.28
N GLN A 16 -4.74 -55.27 18.82
CA GLN A 16 -4.88 -55.58 17.40
C GLN A 16 -5.76 -54.56 16.66
N THR A 17 -6.87 -54.12 17.27
CA THR A 17 -7.72 -53.06 16.70
C THR A 17 -7.02 -51.71 16.66
N HIS A 18 -6.23 -51.38 17.70
CA HIS A 18 -5.44 -50.16 17.71
C HIS A 18 -4.39 -50.17 16.58
N ASP A 19 -3.65 -51.26 16.42
CA ASP A 19 -2.62 -51.41 15.39
C ASP A 19 -3.22 -51.41 13.98
N HIS A 20 -4.35 -52.10 13.79
CA HIS A 20 -5.09 -52.07 12.52
C HIS A 20 -5.55 -50.64 12.19
N ARG A 21 -6.16 -49.94 13.16
CA ARG A 21 -6.58 -48.55 12.99
C ARG A 21 -5.40 -47.65 12.63
N GLN A 22 -4.27 -47.78 13.32
CA GLN A 22 -3.07 -46.98 13.04
C GLN A 22 -2.52 -47.25 11.64
N ARG A 23 -2.50 -48.52 11.19
CA ARG A 23 -2.09 -48.88 9.83
C ARG A 23 -2.99 -48.25 8.78
N VAL A 24 -4.31 -48.35 8.95
CA VAL A 24 -5.30 -47.72 8.05
C VAL A 24 -5.16 -46.20 8.03
N LEU A 25 -4.97 -45.57 9.19
CA LEU A 25 -4.78 -44.13 9.30
C LEU A 25 -3.48 -43.68 8.62
N LEU A 26 -2.38 -44.42 8.78
CA LEU A 26 -1.10 -44.11 8.12
C LEU A 26 -1.23 -44.19 6.60
N GLU A 27 -1.84 -45.26 6.07
CA GLU A 27 -2.07 -45.41 4.63
C GLU A 27 -3.03 -44.34 4.08
N THR A 28 -4.09 -44.03 4.82
CA THR A 28 -5.04 -42.96 4.45
C THR A 28 -4.39 -41.58 4.50
N SER A 29 -3.51 -41.31 5.48
CA SER A 29 -2.85 -40.00 5.63
C SER A 29 -1.97 -39.64 4.43
N LYS A 30 -1.39 -40.65 3.77
CA LYS A 30 -0.56 -40.47 2.57
C LYS A 30 -1.40 -40.02 1.37
N THR A 31 -2.61 -40.54 1.22
CA THR A 31 -3.46 -40.35 0.02
C THR A 31 -4.53 -39.26 0.18
N ILE A 32 -4.96 -38.95 1.41
CA ILE A 32 -6.08 -38.04 1.70
C ILE A 32 -5.91 -36.64 1.08
N ARG A 33 -4.69 -36.09 1.05
CA ARG A 33 -4.42 -34.77 0.45
C ARG A 33 -4.72 -34.77 -1.05
N THR A 34 -4.27 -35.81 -1.76
CA THR A 34 -4.50 -35.98 -3.19
C THR A 34 -5.98 -36.20 -3.49
N TRP A 35 -6.66 -37.05 -2.71
CA TRP A 35 -8.11 -37.27 -2.86
C TRP A 35 -8.90 -35.98 -2.64
N LYS A 36 -8.57 -35.20 -1.60
CA LYS A 36 -9.20 -33.91 -1.34
C LYS A 36 -9.03 -32.92 -2.51
N ILE A 37 -7.85 -32.88 -3.14
CA ILE A 37 -7.61 -32.06 -4.33
C ILE A 37 -8.46 -32.56 -5.51
N LYS A 38 -8.48 -33.87 -5.77
CA LYS A 38 -9.27 -34.46 -6.86
C LYS A 38 -10.77 -34.17 -6.71
N VAL A 39 -11.34 -34.45 -5.54
CA VAL A 39 -12.76 -34.20 -5.26
C VAL A 39 -13.11 -32.71 -5.39
N LYS A 40 -12.26 -31.81 -4.87
CA LYS A 40 -12.47 -30.36 -5.02
C LYS A 40 -12.44 -29.90 -6.48
N LYS A 41 -11.50 -30.42 -7.29
CA LYS A 41 -11.43 -30.12 -8.73
C LYS A 41 -12.69 -30.61 -9.45
N ILE A 42 -13.07 -31.87 -9.24
CA ILE A 42 -14.27 -32.47 -9.84
C ILE A 42 -15.53 -31.69 -9.45
N LYS A 43 -15.68 -31.35 -8.17
CA LYS A 43 -16.79 -30.50 -7.70
C LYS A 43 -16.82 -29.14 -8.40
N SER A 44 -15.67 -28.50 -8.58
CA SER A 44 -15.58 -27.19 -9.24
C SER A 44 -15.93 -27.28 -10.73
N ILE A 45 -15.51 -28.35 -11.41
CA ILE A 45 -15.86 -28.62 -12.82
C ILE A 45 -17.37 -28.80 -12.95
N TYR A 46 -17.99 -29.70 -12.17
CA TYR A 46 -19.44 -29.90 -12.23
C TYR A 46 -20.23 -28.65 -11.83
N HIS A 47 -19.76 -27.89 -10.84
CA HIS A 47 -20.37 -26.61 -10.49
C HIS A 47 -20.31 -25.60 -11.65
N THR A 48 -19.22 -25.59 -12.41
CA THR A 48 -19.09 -24.74 -13.61
C THR A 48 -19.97 -25.24 -14.76
N MET A 49 -20.02 -26.55 -15.00
CA MET A 49 -20.91 -27.14 -16.01
C MET A 49 -22.39 -26.90 -15.70
N ASN A 50 -22.77 -26.84 -14.42
CA ASN A 50 -24.13 -26.49 -14.02
C ASN A 50 -24.53 -25.03 -14.35
N MET A 51 -23.56 -24.14 -14.60
CA MET A 51 -23.84 -22.78 -15.06
C MET A 51 -24.03 -22.70 -16.58
N PHE A 52 -23.75 -23.78 -17.31
CA PHE A 52 -23.89 -23.81 -18.77
C PHE A 52 -25.32 -24.17 -19.17
N ASN A 53 -25.75 -23.63 -20.31
CA ASN A 53 -27.01 -24.01 -20.91
C ASN A 53 -26.86 -25.35 -21.65
N ASN A 54 -27.77 -26.28 -21.42
CA ASN A 54 -27.76 -27.60 -22.04
C ASN A 54 -28.70 -27.62 -23.26
N ASP A 55 -28.13 -27.72 -24.46
CA ASP A 55 -28.92 -27.92 -25.68
C ASP A 55 -29.15 -29.42 -25.91
N VAL A 56 -30.36 -29.87 -25.57
CA VAL A 56 -30.79 -31.28 -25.69
C VAL A 56 -30.79 -31.75 -27.15
N ALA A 57 -31.04 -30.87 -28.11
CA ALA A 57 -31.14 -31.25 -29.53
C ALA A 57 -29.76 -31.57 -30.12
N ARG A 58 -28.75 -30.75 -29.81
CA ARG A 58 -27.38 -30.91 -30.32
C ARG A 58 -26.48 -31.71 -29.37
N LYS A 59 -26.98 -32.08 -28.19
CA LYS A 59 -26.21 -32.72 -27.10
C LYS A 59 -24.92 -31.94 -26.79
N CYS A 60 -25.01 -30.62 -26.77
CA CYS A 60 -23.88 -29.73 -26.52
C CYS A 60 -24.17 -28.75 -25.37
N PHE A 61 -23.10 -28.29 -24.72
CA PHE A 61 -23.19 -27.22 -23.73
C PHE A 61 -22.84 -25.90 -24.39
N ILE A 62 -23.67 -24.89 -24.12
CA ILE A 62 -23.45 -23.51 -24.56
C ILE A 62 -23.14 -22.68 -23.31
N ALA A 63 -22.06 -21.92 -23.37
CA ALA A 63 -21.60 -21.08 -22.28
C ALA A 63 -21.17 -19.72 -22.81
N GLU A 64 -21.57 -18.66 -22.12
CA GLU A 64 -21.12 -17.30 -22.34
C GLU A 64 -20.13 -16.94 -21.23
N CYS A 65 -18.96 -16.40 -21.60
CA CYS A 65 -17.92 -16.09 -20.64
C CYS A 65 -17.14 -14.83 -21.01
N TRP A 66 -16.74 -14.08 -19.98
CA TRP A 66 -15.86 -12.94 -20.13
C TRP A 66 -14.42 -13.41 -20.23
N THR A 67 -13.72 -12.98 -21.29
CA THR A 67 -12.30 -13.27 -21.48
C THR A 67 -11.55 -12.02 -21.92
N PRO A 68 -10.33 -11.76 -21.42
CA PRO A 68 -9.51 -10.67 -21.92
C PRO A 68 -9.18 -10.90 -23.40
N ASN A 69 -9.34 -9.86 -24.23
CA ASN A 69 -9.00 -9.93 -25.67
C ASN A 69 -7.56 -10.43 -25.92
N SER A 70 -6.62 -10.13 -25.01
CA SER A 70 -5.23 -10.56 -25.14
C SER A 70 -4.99 -12.06 -24.87
N GLN A 71 -5.99 -12.79 -24.36
CA GLN A 71 -5.86 -14.21 -23.97
C GLN A 71 -6.75 -15.14 -24.82
N LEU A 72 -7.36 -14.62 -25.90
CA LEU A 72 -8.23 -15.40 -26.78
C LEU A 72 -7.50 -16.58 -27.43
N ASP A 73 -6.28 -16.38 -27.90
CA ASP A 73 -5.50 -17.44 -28.55
C ASP A 73 -5.15 -18.57 -27.57
N THR A 74 -4.78 -18.20 -26.33
CA THR A 74 -4.50 -19.17 -25.25
C THR A 74 -5.73 -20.01 -24.92
N LEU A 75 -6.92 -19.40 -24.92
CA LEU A 75 -8.19 -20.09 -24.70
C LEU A 75 -8.48 -21.09 -25.82
N GLN A 76 -8.34 -20.68 -27.09
CA GLN A 76 -8.56 -21.55 -28.24
C GLN A 76 -7.60 -22.75 -28.25
N LEU A 77 -6.31 -22.51 -27.93
CA LEU A 77 -5.32 -23.56 -27.80
C LEU A 77 -5.68 -24.57 -26.70
N ALA A 78 -6.11 -24.07 -25.53
CA ALA A 78 -6.50 -24.93 -24.41
C ALA A 78 -7.72 -25.80 -24.74
N LEU A 79 -8.71 -25.24 -25.44
CA LEU A 79 -9.90 -25.96 -25.89
C LEU A 79 -9.55 -27.03 -26.94
N ARG A 80 -8.71 -26.70 -27.92
CA ARG A 80 -8.22 -27.65 -28.92
C ARG A 80 -7.50 -28.84 -28.27
N LYS A 81 -6.59 -28.57 -27.33
CA LYS A 81 -5.89 -29.61 -26.57
C LYS A 81 -6.84 -30.49 -25.74
N GLY A 82 -7.89 -29.90 -25.19
CA GLY A 82 -8.93 -30.64 -24.46
C GLY A 82 -9.72 -31.59 -25.37
N SER A 83 -10.08 -31.14 -26.58
CA SER A 83 -10.77 -31.96 -27.58
C SER A 83 -9.89 -33.12 -28.06
N GLU A 84 -8.63 -32.84 -28.38
CA GLU A 84 -7.64 -33.86 -28.78
C GLU A 84 -7.44 -34.94 -27.70
N SER A 85 -7.38 -34.54 -26.43
CA SER A 85 -7.19 -35.47 -25.30
C SER A 85 -8.37 -36.41 -25.07
N THR A 86 -9.57 -36.06 -25.54
CA THR A 86 -10.80 -36.84 -25.31
C THR A 86 -11.05 -37.87 -26.43
N GLY A 87 -10.17 -37.93 -27.44
CA GLY A 87 -10.35 -38.80 -28.61
C GLY A 87 -11.48 -38.35 -29.55
N ALA A 88 -12.19 -37.27 -29.19
CA ALA A 88 -13.28 -36.67 -29.95
C ALA A 88 -12.74 -35.67 -30.99
N GLY A 89 -11.69 -36.05 -31.73
CA GLY A 89 -10.98 -35.18 -32.67
C GLY A 89 -11.84 -34.62 -33.81
N SER A 90 -13.08 -35.10 -33.99
CA SER A 90 -14.04 -34.59 -34.96
C SER A 90 -14.94 -33.46 -34.43
N ILE A 91 -15.01 -33.23 -33.11
CA ILE A 91 -15.84 -32.17 -32.51
C ILE A 91 -14.93 -31.01 -32.13
N SER A 92 -14.82 -30.04 -33.04
CA SER A 92 -14.13 -28.78 -32.76
C SER A 92 -14.97 -27.96 -31.78
N SER A 93 -14.42 -27.67 -30.60
CA SER A 93 -14.95 -26.64 -29.72
C SER A 93 -14.89 -25.29 -30.45
N VAL A 94 -16.06 -24.68 -30.70
CA VAL A 94 -16.15 -23.39 -31.39
C VAL A 94 -16.18 -22.27 -30.35
N VAL A 95 -15.31 -21.27 -30.51
CA VAL A 95 -15.36 -20.03 -29.73
C VAL A 95 -15.88 -18.94 -30.66
N ASN A 96 -17.04 -18.38 -30.33
CA ASN A 96 -17.61 -17.26 -31.07
C ASN A 96 -17.48 -15.97 -30.23
N ARG A 97 -17.15 -14.86 -30.89
CA ARG A 97 -17.16 -13.54 -30.25
C ARG A 97 -18.55 -12.95 -30.39
N ILE A 98 -19.19 -12.70 -29.25
CA ILE A 98 -20.52 -12.10 -29.18
C ILE A 98 -20.36 -10.61 -28.87
N GLU A 99 -21.08 -9.77 -29.60
CA GLU A 99 -21.22 -8.35 -29.27
C GLU A 99 -22.38 -8.19 -28.28
N THR A 100 -22.12 -7.53 -27.15
CA THR A 100 -23.11 -7.30 -26.09
C THR A 100 -23.01 -5.86 -25.60
N HIS A 101 -24.13 -5.35 -25.09
CA HIS A 101 -24.21 -4.06 -24.41
C HIS A 101 -24.05 -4.16 -22.88
N GLU A 102 -23.89 -5.38 -22.35
CA GLU A 102 -23.64 -5.58 -20.93
C GLU A 102 -22.28 -5.00 -20.51
N GLN A 103 -22.21 -4.48 -19.28
CA GLN A 103 -20.97 -3.95 -18.73
C GLN A 103 -20.00 -5.09 -18.41
N PRO A 104 -18.84 -5.18 -19.08
CA PRO A 104 -17.86 -6.21 -18.80
C PRO A 104 -17.16 -6.00 -17.45
N PRO A 105 -16.67 -7.08 -16.81
CA PRO A 105 -15.92 -6.97 -15.56
C PRO A 105 -14.56 -6.31 -15.75
N THR A 106 -14.12 -5.58 -14.73
CA THR A 106 -12.80 -4.94 -14.69
C THR A 106 -11.72 -5.95 -14.26
N HIS A 107 -10.66 -6.09 -15.05
CA HIS A 107 -9.50 -6.90 -14.71
C HIS A 107 -8.21 -6.07 -14.73
N ASN A 108 -7.58 -5.97 -13.57
CA ASN A 108 -6.23 -5.39 -13.42
C ASN A 108 -5.18 -6.50 -13.40
N LYS A 109 -4.13 -6.38 -14.23
CA LYS A 109 -2.96 -7.26 -14.16
C LYS A 109 -2.10 -6.85 -12.96
N LEU A 110 -1.97 -7.75 -11.99
CA LEU A 110 -1.29 -7.47 -10.72
C LEU A 110 -0.03 -8.31 -10.59
N ASN A 111 1.00 -7.68 -10.02
CA ASN A 111 2.21 -8.34 -9.57
C ASN A 111 2.12 -8.57 -8.06
N LYS A 112 3.01 -9.41 -7.55
CA LYS A 112 3.17 -9.68 -6.12
C LYS A 112 3.31 -8.40 -5.27
N PHE A 113 3.95 -7.37 -5.82
CA PHE A 113 4.12 -6.06 -5.18
C PHE A 113 2.83 -5.24 -5.18
N THR A 114 2.14 -5.15 -6.31
CA THR A 114 0.97 -4.28 -6.49
C THR A 114 -0.32 -4.88 -5.92
N GLN A 115 -0.37 -6.19 -5.67
CA GLN A 115 -1.57 -6.86 -5.14
C GLN A 115 -2.07 -6.25 -3.83
N GLY A 116 -1.16 -5.92 -2.90
CA GLY A 116 -1.54 -5.33 -1.62
C GLY A 116 -2.19 -3.95 -1.80
N PHE A 117 -1.61 -3.11 -2.65
CA PHE A 117 -2.15 -1.78 -2.96
C PHE A 117 -3.47 -1.86 -3.73
N GLN A 118 -3.64 -2.83 -4.62
CA GLN A 118 -4.90 -3.04 -5.31
C GLN A 118 -6.01 -3.46 -4.35
N ASN A 119 -5.73 -4.40 -3.44
CA ASN A 119 -6.71 -4.80 -2.43
C ASN A 119 -7.14 -3.61 -1.54
N LEU A 120 -6.22 -2.67 -1.25
CA LEU A 120 -6.54 -1.45 -0.52
C LEU A 120 -7.49 -0.53 -1.30
N VAL A 121 -7.28 -0.38 -2.60
CA VAL A 121 -8.17 0.41 -3.49
C VAL A 121 -9.53 -0.29 -3.66
N ASP A 122 -9.54 -1.59 -3.93
CA ASP A 122 -10.75 -2.38 -4.17
C ASP A 122 -11.63 -2.46 -2.91
N ALA A 123 -11.04 -2.31 -1.72
CA ALA A 123 -11.79 -2.23 -0.46
C ALA A 123 -12.68 -0.98 -0.36
N TYR A 124 -12.33 0.10 -1.06
CA TYR A 124 -13.18 1.28 -1.18
C TYR A 124 -14.25 1.07 -2.27
N GLY A 125 -13.84 0.53 -3.42
CA GLY A 125 -14.74 0.22 -4.51
C GLY A 125 -13.98 -0.29 -5.73
N VAL A 126 -14.65 -1.13 -6.52
CA VAL A 126 -14.09 -1.64 -7.77
C VAL A 126 -14.31 -0.62 -8.88
N ALA A 127 -13.23 -0.27 -9.59
CA ALA A 127 -13.28 0.69 -10.68
C ALA A 127 -14.15 0.22 -11.85
N THR A 128 -14.79 1.15 -12.55
CA THR A 128 -15.62 0.85 -13.73
C THR A 128 -14.77 0.41 -14.92
N TYR A 129 -15.41 -0.20 -15.92
CA TYR A 129 -14.68 -0.77 -17.06
C TYR A 129 -13.92 0.30 -17.84
N ARG A 130 -12.60 0.10 -18.00
CA ARG A 130 -11.65 1.02 -18.65
C ARG A 130 -11.52 2.40 -17.99
N GLU A 131 -11.90 2.52 -16.73
CA GLU A 131 -11.55 3.68 -15.93
C GLU A 131 -10.07 3.66 -15.52
N ILE A 132 -9.48 4.84 -15.28
CA ILE A 132 -8.13 4.94 -14.74
C ILE A 132 -8.08 4.32 -13.35
N ASN A 133 -7.24 3.30 -13.20
CA ASN A 133 -7.02 2.67 -11.91
C ASN A 133 -6.14 3.56 -11.00
N PRO A 134 -6.67 4.03 -9.84
CA PRO A 134 -5.94 4.91 -8.93
C PRO A 134 -4.77 4.22 -8.22
N MET A 135 -4.73 2.87 -8.19
CA MET A 135 -3.69 2.08 -7.54
C MET A 135 -2.27 2.50 -7.92
N ARG A 136 -2.05 2.86 -9.19
CA ARG A 136 -0.72 3.28 -9.68
C ARG A 136 -0.19 4.51 -8.97
N PHE A 137 -1.08 5.45 -8.62
CA PHE A 137 -0.70 6.67 -7.91
C PHE A 137 -0.64 6.42 -6.41
N VAL A 138 -1.61 5.69 -5.87
CA VAL A 138 -1.69 5.27 -4.46
C VAL A 138 -0.41 4.55 -4.01
N LEU A 139 0.24 3.80 -4.91
CA LEU A 139 1.49 3.10 -4.64
C LEU A 139 2.58 3.98 -4.01
N ILE A 140 2.67 5.26 -4.42
CA ILE A 140 3.63 6.22 -3.87
C ILE A 140 2.95 7.23 -2.94
N THR A 141 1.79 7.76 -3.34
CA THR A 141 1.15 8.86 -2.59
C THR A 141 0.66 8.41 -1.22
N PHE A 142 0.12 7.19 -1.09
CA PHE A 142 -0.39 6.70 0.20
C PHE A 142 0.75 6.52 1.23
N PRO A 143 1.85 5.79 0.92
CA PRO A 143 2.98 5.72 1.84
C PRO A 143 3.65 7.07 2.14
N PHE A 144 3.69 7.97 1.17
CA PHE A 144 4.25 9.31 1.36
C PHE A 144 3.40 10.17 2.32
N LEU A 145 2.08 10.19 2.16
CA LEU A 145 1.19 10.92 3.06
C LEU A 145 1.22 10.35 4.49
N PHE A 146 1.27 9.02 4.60
CA PHE A 146 1.51 8.36 5.88
C PHE A 146 2.81 8.86 6.53
N ALA A 147 3.89 8.93 5.76
CA ALA A 147 5.18 9.41 6.26
C ALA A 147 5.16 10.88 6.69
N VAL A 148 4.40 11.75 6.03
CA VAL A 148 4.24 13.15 6.45
C VAL A 148 3.55 13.26 7.82
N MET A 149 2.60 12.35 8.10
CA MET A 149 1.87 12.29 9.37
C MET A 149 2.69 11.62 10.50
N PHE A 150 3.42 10.55 10.18
CA PHE A 150 4.18 9.76 11.15
C PHE A 150 5.61 10.30 11.39
N GLY A 151 6.09 11.19 10.51
CA GLY A 151 7.48 11.64 10.32
C GLY A 151 8.42 11.63 11.53
N ASP A 152 8.96 10.46 11.82
CA ASP A 152 10.07 10.22 12.76
C ASP A 152 11.02 9.22 12.10
N ALA A 153 12.31 9.58 12.02
CA ALA A 153 13.28 8.71 11.35
C ALA A 153 13.63 7.48 12.19
N GLY A 154 13.65 7.60 13.52
CA GLY A 154 13.96 6.49 14.43
C GLY A 154 12.89 5.41 14.40
N HIS A 155 11.62 5.80 14.53
CA HIS A 155 10.50 4.87 14.39
C HIS A 155 10.40 4.32 12.96
N GLY A 156 10.65 5.14 11.94
CA GLY A 156 10.70 4.71 10.54
C GLY A 156 11.73 3.60 10.28
N ILE A 157 12.90 3.64 10.92
CA ILE A 157 13.92 2.59 10.86
C ILE A 157 13.39 1.27 11.44
N ILE A 158 12.74 1.31 12.62
CA ILE A 158 12.18 0.11 13.26
C ILE A 158 11.13 -0.55 12.36
N VAL A 159 10.20 0.25 11.83
CA VAL A 159 9.15 -0.22 10.91
C VAL A 159 9.76 -0.80 9.63
N SER A 160 10.78 -0.16 9.08
CA SER A 160 11.48 -0.62 7.87
C SER A 160 12.19 -1.96 8.10
N ILE A 161 12.90 -2.12 9.22
CA ILE A 161 13.57 -3.38 9.58
C ILE A 161 12.54 -4.51 9.72
N PHE A 162 11.42 -4.25 10.39
CA PHE A 162 10.33 -5.23 10.54
C PHE A 162 9.74 -5.62 9.18
N ALA A 163 9.50 -4.65 8.29
CA ALA A 163 9.00 -4.91 6.94
C ALA A 163 9.98 -5.72 6.09
N ILE A 164 11.27 -5.36 6.12
CA ILE A 164 12.34 -6.06 5.42
C ILE A 164 12.42 -7.53 5.89
N TRP A 165 12.34 -7.77 7.19
CA TRP A 165 12.31 -9.13 7.76
C TRP A 165 11.12 -9.96 7.22
N MET A 166 9.93 -9.36 7.11
CA MET A 166 8.76 -10.03 6.52
C MET A 166 8.94 -10.37 5.04
N VAL A 167 9.57 -9.47 4.28
CA VAL A 167 9.84 -9.67 2.84
C VAL A 167 10.89 -10.77 2.63
N PHE A 168 11.97 -10.80 3.43
CA PHE A 168 13.01 -11.83 3.29
C PHE A 168 12.52 -13.23 3.68
N LYS A 169 11.75 -13.38 4.77
CA LYS A 169 11.28 -14.71 5.21
C LYS A 169 9.93 -15.13 4.64
N GLU A 170 9.51 -14.59 3.49
CA GLU A 170 8.17 -14.79 2.95
C GLU A 170 7.73 -16.26 2.85
N ASN A 171 8.58 -17.14 2.32
CA ASN A 171 8.25 -18.55 2.09
C ASN A 171 7.99 -19.31 3.40
N SER A 172 8.73 -18.98 4.45
CA SER A 172 8.58 -19.61 5.77
C SER A 172 7.33 -19.11 6.48
N LEU A 173 7.08 -17.79 6.41
CA LEU A 173 5.97 -17.14 7.12
C LEU A 173 4.61 -17.49 6.51
N LYS A 174 4.53 -17.65 5.19
CA LYS A 174 3.28 -17.91 4.46
C LYS A 174 2.52 -19.15 4.95
N ASN A 175 3.24 -20.21 5.31
CA ASN A 175 2.62 -21.48 5.72
C ASN A 175 2.45 -21.61 7.24
N LYS A 176 3.29 -20.93 8.03
CA LYS A 176 3.36 -21.13 9.48
C LYS A 176 2.25 -20.42 10.26
N TRP A 177 1.77 -19.27 9.77
CA TRP A 177 0.91 -18.36 10.54
C TRP A 177 -0.43 -18.04 9.85
N ARG A 178 -0.90 -18.92 8.96
CA ARG A 178 -2.15 -18.71 8.21
C ARG A 178 -3.41 -18.68 9.09
N THR A 179 -3.32 -19.12 10.34
CA THR A 179 -4.45 -19.19 11.28
C THR A 179 -4.71 -17.88 12.01
N GLN A 180 -3.76 -16.95 12.03
CA GLN A 180 -3.91 -15.66 12.70
C GLN A 180 -4.36 -14.59 11.70
N GLU A 181 -5.52 -14.00 11.94
CA GLU A 181 -6.14 -13.01 11.04
C GLU A 181 -5.31 -11.73 10.97
N VAL A 182 -4.92 -11.19 12.13
CA VAL A 182 -4.06 -9.99 12.22
C VAL A 182 -2.79 -10.18 11.40
N TRP A 183 -2.11 -11.31 11.60
CA TRP A 183 -0.89 -11.64 10.87
C TRP A 183 -1.11 -11.70 9.35
N THR A 184 -2.23 -12.26 8.91
CA THR A 184 -2.57 -12.37 7.48
C THR A 184 -2.73 -10.99 6.84
N ILE A 185 -3.34 -10.03 7.55
CA ILE A 185 -3.48 -8.64 7.08
C ILE A 185 -2.11 -7.96 6.97
N PHE A 186 -1.29 -8.01 8.02
CA PHE A 186 0.05 -7.44 8.02
C PHE A 186 0.95 -8.03 6.92
N PHE A 187 0.92 -9.36 6.75
CA PHE A 187 1.69 -10.04 5.73
C PHE A 187 1.21 -9.72 4.30
N GLY A 188 -0.10 -9.55 4.11
CA GLY A 188 -0.69 -9.06 2.87
C GLY A 188 -0.19 -7.66 2.50
N GLY A 189 -0.04 -6.78 3.50
CA GLY A 189 0.44 -5.41 3.35
C GLY A 189 1.96 -5.22 3.45
N ARG A 190 2.80 -6.27 3.45
CA ARG A 190 4.25 -6.17 3.74
C ARG A 190 5.01 -5.14 2.88
N TYR A 191 4.65 -5.00 1.60
CA TYR A 191 5.26 -4.00 0.71
C TYR A 191 4.79 -2.58 0.98
N ILE A 192 3.54 -2.42 1.45
CA ILE A 192 3.00 -1.12 1.88
C ILE A 192 3.76 -0.66 3.12
N ILE A 193 3.93 -1.53 4.11
CA ILE A 193 4.66 -1.24 5.35
C ILE A 193 6.13 -0.90 5.06
N LEU A 194 6.75 -1.60 4.11
CA LEU A 194 8.11 -1.31 3.66
C LEU A 194 8.23 0.12 3.11
N LEU A 195 7.34 0.52 2.20
CA LEU A 195 7.35 1.88 1.64
C LEU A 195 7.02 2.94 2.70
N MET A 196 6.07 2.67 3.59
CA MET A 196 5.73 3.57 4.70
C MET A 196 6.92 3.81 5.62
N GLY A 197 7.66 2.76 5.98
CA GLY A 197 8.88 2.88 6.77
C GLY A 197 9.95 3.71 6.06
N LEU A 198 10.24 3.42 4.79
CA LEU A 198 11.27 4.14 4.02
C LEU A 198 10.94 5.63 3.83
N PHE A 199 9.68 5.95 3.49
CA PHE A 199 9.27 7.34 3.40
C PHE A 199 9.27 8.04 4.76
N SER A 200 8.94 7.34 5.85
CA SER A 200 9.02 7.91 7.20
C SER A 200 10.44 8.27 7.60
N ILE A 201 11.44 7.49 7.16
CA ILE A 201 12.85 7.84 7.36
C ILE A 201 13.17 9.15 6.62
N TYR A 202 12.73 9.25 5.36
CA TYR A 202 12.93 10.46 4.56
C TYR A 202 12.26 11.69 5.20
N THR A 203 10.98 11.62 5.56
CA THR A 203 10.26 12.76 6.16
C THR A 203 10.76 13.07 7.57
N GLY A 204 11.14 12.06 8.35
CA GLY A 204 11.77 12.24 9.66
C GLY A 204 13.10 12.99 9.60
N LEU A 205 13.91 12.74 8.56
CA LEU A 205 15.13 13.52 8.29
C LEU A 205 14.82 14.96 7.86
N ILE A 206 13.75 15.19 7.08
CA ILE A 206 13.31 16.54 6.71
C ILE A 206 12.79 17.31 7.94
N TYR A 207 12.08 16.66 8.86
CA TYR A 207 11.70 17.27 10.13
C TYR A 207 12.85 17.37 11.13
N ASN A 208 13.96 16.67 10.86
CA ASN A 208 15.09 16.51 11.75
C ASN A 208 14.67 16.00 13.15
N ASP A 209 13.83 14.96 13.16
CA ASP A 209 13.33 14.33 14.38
C ASP A 209 13.63 12.83 14.39
N VAL A 210 14.45 12.42 15.36
CA VAL A 210 14.85 11.03 15.63
C VAL A 210 14.58 10.73 17.10
N PHE A 211 13.51 10.01 17.40
CA PHE A 211 13.08 9.73 18.78
C PHE A 211 12.97 11.02 19.64
N SER A 212 12.40 12.09 19.10
CA SER A 212 12.29 13.41 19.76
C SER A 212 13.62 14.13 19.97
N LYS A 213 14.66 13.77 19.20
CA LYS A 213 15.98 14.41 19.21
C LYS A 213 16.38 14.82 17.79
N SER A 214 16.96 16.01 17.67
CA SER A 214 17.49 16.53 16.40
C SER A 214 18.94 16.13 16.20
N ILE A 215 19.33 15.87 14.95
CA ILE A 215 20.71 15.54 14.59
C ILE A 215 21.35 16.76 13.92
N ASN A 216 22.51 17.17 14.42
CA ASN A 216 23.31 18.22 13.82
C ASN A 216 24.31 17.64 12.80
N ILE A 217 23.91 17.58 11.53
CA ILE A 217 24.73 17.01 10.44
C ILE A 217 25.61 18.07 9.77
N PHE A 218 25.05 19.25 9.48
CA PHE A 218 25.73 20.30 8.69
C PHE A 218 26.22 21.50 9.53
N GLY A 219 26.01 21.48 10.85
CA GLY A 219 26.19 22.65 11.70
C GLY A 219 24.94 23.53 11.71
N SER A 220 24.59 24.06 12.88
CA SER A 220 23.49 25.03 13.02
C SER A 220 23.82 26.32 12.27
N SER A 221 22.83 26.90 11.60
CA SER A 221 22.94 28.21 10.94
C SER A 221 22.83 29.35 11.95
N TRP A 222 22.45 29.03 13.18
CA TRP A 222 22.38 29.96 14.32
C TRP A 222 23.62 29.83 15.18
N ARG A 223 24.21 30.97 15.54
CA ARG A 223 25.41 31.06 16.39
C ARG A 223 25.14 31.94 17.60
N VAL A 224 25.51 31.43 18.77
CA VAL A 224 25.51 32.17 20.02
C VAL A 224 26.86 32.91 20.11
N LYS A 225 26.84 34.25 20.16
CA LYS A 225 28.05 35.10 20.24
C LYS A 225 28.14 35.84 21.58
N PHE A 226 27.80 35.15 22.67
CA PHE A 226 27.95 35.67 24.03
C PHE A 226 29.18 35.06 24.70
N ASP A 227 29.88 35.85 25.51
CA ASP A 227 31.03 35.38 26.30
C ASP A 227 30.55 34.40 27.39
N ASP A 228 31.35 33.38 27.71
CA ASP A 228 30.96 32.30 28.64
C ASP A 228 30.55 32.84 30.02
N LYS A 229 31.20 33.92 30.46
CA LYS A 229 30.90 34.61 31.73
C LYS A 229 29.51 35.26 31.75
N THR A 230 29.03 35.68 30.58
CA THR A 230 27.71 36.30 30.39
C THR A 230 26.64 35.21 30.27
N LEU A 231 26.95 34.09 29.62
CA LEU A 231 26.06 32.93 29.51
C LEU A 231 25.76 32.29 30.87
N ILE A 232 26.72 32.26 31.79
CA ILE A 232 26.51 31.71 33.15
C ILE A 232 25.55 32.56 33.99
N LYS A 233 25.38 33.86 33.67
CA LYS A 233 24.50 34.78 34.41
C LYS A 233 23.08 34.88 33.86
N ILE A 234 22.82 34.35 32.67
CA ILE A 234 21.56 34.55 31.95
C ILE A 234 20.80 33.22 31.87
N ASP A 235 19.56 33.20 32.37
CA ASP A 235 18.71 32.00 32.39
C ASP A 235 18.16 31.63 31.00
N SER A 236 17.96 32.61 30.10
CA SER A 236 17.48 32.37 28.73
C SER A 236 18.03 33.40 27.75
N VAL A 237 18.46 32.94 26.59
CA VAL A 237 19.03 33.78 25.52
C VAL A 237 18.06 33.86 24.36
N ILE A 238 17.67 35.08 23.99
CA ILE A 238 16.86 35.34 22.80
C ILE A 238 17.82 35.52 21.61
N LEU A 239 17.70 34.63 20.61
CA LEU A 239 18.46 34.74 19.37
C LEU A 239 17.64 35.53 18.35
N GLU A 240 18.12 36.72 18.00
CA GLU A 240 17.47 37.57 17.01
C GLU A 240 18.16 37.43 15.64
N PRO A 241 17.40 37.26 14.53
CA PRO A 241 17.97 37.15 13.19
C PRO A 241 18.64 38.44 12.72
N ASN A 242 18.25 39.58 13.27
CA ASN A 242 18.91 40.87 13.12
C ASN A 242 19.17 41.41 14.53
N PRO A 243 20.42 41.49 15.02
CA PRO A 243 20.66 42.25 16.22
C PRO A 243 20.39 43.72 15.88
N THR A 244 19.41 44.33 16.53
CA THR A 244 19.47 45.79 16.67
C THR A 244 20.84 46.10 17.29
N PRO A 245 21.61 47.07 16.76
CA PRO A 245 22.92 47.38 17.32
C PRO A 245 22.69 47.98 18.70
N TYR A 246 22.71 47.14 19.74
CA TYR A 246 22.86 47.60 21.09
C TYR A 246 24.31 48.09 21.24
N LYS A 247 24.48 49.41 21.11
CA LYS A 247 25.75 50.10 21.38
C LYS A 247 25.95 50.10 22.89
N ASP A 248 26.57 49.06 23.43
CA ASP A 248 27.51 49.26 24.51
C ASP A 248 28.92 49.19 23.92
N HIS A 249 29.65 50.29 24.15
CA HIS A 249 30.91 50.63 23.54
C HIS A 249 31.93 49.48 23.66
N THR A 250 32.19 48.74 22.58
CA THR A 250 33.50 48.17 22.14
C THR A 250 33.40 46.93 21.25
N GLN A 251 32.23 46.34 20.99
CA GLN A 251 32.14 45.13 20.15
C GLN A 251 31.03 45.21 19.09
N THR A 252 31.41 45.04 17.82
CA THR A 252 30.48 44.88 16.70
C THR A 252 29.90 43.47 16.76
N TYR A 253 28.66 43.31 17.22
CA TYR A 253 27.98 42.02 17.15
C TYR A 253 27.59 41.72 15.71
N GLU A 254 28.37 40.86 15.05
CA GLU A 254 27.98 40.23 13.80
C GLU A 254 26.64 39.48 13.96
N GLN A 255 25.80 39.46 12.91
CA GLN A 255 24.51 38.78 12.88
C GLN A 255 24.57 37.37 13.52
N MET A 256 23.64 37.08 14.45
CA MET A 256 23.54 35.79 15.16
C MET A 256 23.00 34.68 14.24
N TYR A 257 22.33 35.05 13.15
CA TYR A 257 21.92 34.17 12.08
C TYR A 257 22.88 34.30 10.89
N SER A 258 23.34 33.16 10.35
CA SER A 258 24.31 33.12 9.24
C SER A 258 23.73 33.54 7.88
N ALA A 259 22.50 34.08 7.83
CA ALA A 259 21.74 34.45 6.63
C ALA A 259 21.44 33.31 5.63
N ASN A 260 21.91 32.09 5.91
CA ASN A 260 21.71 30.90 5.06
C ASN A 260 20.79 29.89 5.79
N PRO A 261 19.79 29.31 5.12
CA PRO A 261 18.96 28.26 5.70
C PRO A 261 19.76 26.96 5.85
N TYR A 262 19.34 26.12 6.81
CA TYR A 262 19.93 24.80 7.00
C TYR A 262 19.73 23.93 5.75
N LEU A 263 20.78 23.22 5.34
CA LEU A 263 20.84 22.57 4.03
C LEU A 263 19.76 21.49 3.84
N LEU A 264 19.43 20.75 4.90
CA LEU A 264 18.49 19.63 4.83
C LEU A 264 17.55 19.63 6.03
N GLY A 265 16.30 20.03 5.82
CA GLY A 265 15.26 19.97 6.84
C GLY A 265 15.30 21.14 7.83
N ILE A 266 14.84 20.89 9.06
CA ILE A 266 14.76 21.92 10.11
C ILE A 266 16.09 22.00 10.87
N ASP A 267 16.54 23.23 11.15
CA ASP A 267 17.76 23.48 11.93
C ASP A 267 17.65 22.84 13.35
N PRO A 268 18.66 22.07 13.80
CA PRO A 268 18.69 21.47 15.13
C PRO A 268 18.45 22.44 16.30
N ILE A 269 18.79 23.72 16.14
CA ILE A 269 18.63 24.71 17.22
C ILE A 269 17.18 24.84 17.66
N TRP A 270 16.22 24.62 16.76
CA TRP A 270 14.79 24.72 17.07
C TRP A 270 14.36 23.67 18.10
N GLN A 271 15.04 22.53 18.21
CA GLN A 271 14.71 21.52 19.21
C GLN A 271 15.05 21.98 20.64
N LEU A 272 16.04 22.87 20.78
CA LEU A 272 16.46 23.47 22.04
C LEU A 272 15.65 24.72 22.41
N SER A 273 14.94 25.31 21.45
CA SER A 273 14.19 26.55 21.65
C SER A 273 12.86 26.34 22.38
N ASP A 274 12.48 27.31 23.23
CA ASP A 274 11.17 27.31 23.90
C ASP A 274 10.01 27.57 22.94
N ASN A 275 10.24 28.35 21.88
CA ASN A 275 9.24 28.72 20.88
C ASN A 275 9.13 27.72 19.72
N LYS A 276 9.68 26.50 19.86
CA LYS A 276 9.67 25.46 18.81
C LYS A 276 8.27 25.12 18.30
N ILE A 277 7.29 25.07 19.20
CA ILE A 277 5.91 24.64 18.89
C ILE A 277 5.26 25.65 17.95
N THR A 278 5.46 26.94 18.21
CA THR A 278 4.90 28.02 17.38
C THR A 278 5.49 27.97 15.96
N PHE A 279 6.80 27.78 15.83
CA PHE A 279 7.46 27.67 14.52
C PHE A 279 7.04 26.40 13.76
N THR A 280 7.18 25.24 14.39
CA THR A 280 6.91 23.94 13.75
C THR A 280 5.44 23.77 13.39
N ASN A 281 4.49 24.24 14.20
CA ASN A 281 3.07 24.19 13.87
C ASN A 281 2.73 25.08 12.68
N SER A 282 3.27 26.30 12.64
CA SER A 282 3.08 27.22 11.51
C SER A 282 3.60 26.62 10.20
N ALA A 283 4.78 25.99 10.24
CA ALA A 283 5.37 25.31 9.09
C ALA A 283 4.54 24.08 8.65
N LYS A 284 4.20 23.19 9.59
CA LYS A 284 3.45 21.95 9.32
C LYS A 284 2.06 22.23 8.76
N MET A 285 1.34 23.22 9.30
CA MET A 285 0.03 23.61 8.79
C MET A 285 0.09 24.08 7.33
N LYS A 286 1.05 24.96 7.00
CA LYS A 286 1.22 25.46 5.62
C LYS A 286 1.62 24.34 4.67
N PHE A 287 2.55 23.46 5.08
CA PHE A 287 2.97 22.31 4.27
C PHE A 287 1.81 21.33 4.00
N ALA A 288 0.99 21.05 5.01
CA ALA A 288 -0.19 20.20 4.86
C ALA A 288 -1.20 20.77 3.85
N ILE A 289 -1.44 22.08 3.88
CA ILE A 289 -2.32 22.77 2.91
C ILE A 289 -1.76 22.64 1.48
N ILE A 290 -0.45 22.86 1.29
CA ILE A 290 0.21 22.76 -0.02
C ILE A 290 0.08 21.34 -0.59
N ILE A 291 0.42 20.31 0.20
CA ILE A 291 0.31 18.91 -0.24
C ILE A 291 -1.15 18.56 -0.57
N GLY A 292 -2.10 18.93 0.31
CA GLY A 292 -3.50 18.59 0.15
C GLY A 292 -4.12 19.15 -1.13
N ILE A 293 -3.85 20.43 -1.43
CA ILE A 293 -4.37 21.08 -2.64
C ILE A 293 -3.71 20.50 -3.91
N ILE A 294 -2.40 20.23 -3.88
CA ILE A 294 -1.71 19.60 -5.03
C ILE A 294 -2.28 18.20 -5.29
N GLN A 295 -2.52 17.40 -4.24
CA GLN A 295 -3.09 16.06 -4.36
C GLN A 295 -4.53 16.10 -4.91
N MET A 296 -5.37 17.02 -4.40
CA MET A 296 -6.73 17.21 -4.94
C MET A 296 -6.70 17.67 -6.40
N GLY A 297 -5.84 18.64 -6.74
CA GLY A 297 -5.66 19.11 -8.11
C GLY A 297 -5.24 18.00 -9.05
N PHE A 298 -4.33 17.13 -8.62
CA PHE A 298 -3.96 15.94 -9.37
C PHE A 298 -5.15 15.00 -9.62
N GLY A 299 -6.02 14.79 -8.62
CA GLY A 299 -7.25 14.01 -8.78
C GLY A 299 -8.20 14.58 -9.83
N VAL A 300 -8.41 15.90 -9.84
CA VAL A 300 -9.23 16.59 -10.85
C VAL A 300 -8.60 16.47 -12.25
N ILE A 301 -7.28 16.51 -12.38
CA ILE A 301 -6.61 16.31 -13.69
C ILE A 301 -6.85 14.89 -14.23
N LEU A 302 -6.95 13.87 -13.36
CA LEU A 302 -7.26 12.50 -13.80
C LEU A 302 -8.69 12.37 -14.34
N SER A 303 -9.65 13.17 -13.85
CA SER A 303 -11.01 13.14 -14.39
C SER A 303 -11.05 13.59 -15.85
N LEU A 304 -10.24 14.59 -16.23
CA LEU A 304 -10.08 15.01 -17.63
C LEU A 304 -9.67 13.83 -18.53
N TRP A 305 -8.72 13.01 -18.09
CA TRP A 305 -8.25 11.88 -18.87
C TRP A 305 -9.34 10.82 -19.04
N ASN A 306 -10.16 10.59 -18.02
CA ASN A 306 -11.34 9.73 -18.12
C ASN A 306 -12.34 10.28 -19.15
N HIS A 307 -12.72 11.57 -19.07
CA HIS A 307 -13.67 12.16 -20.03
C HIS A 307 -13.15 12.12 -21.47
N LEU A 308 -11.85 12.35 -21.68
CA LEU A 308 -11.20 12.23 -22.98
C LEU A 308 -11.23 10.79 -23.51
N HIS A 309 -10.93 9.81 -22.66
CA HIS A 309 -10.94 8.40 -23.03
C HIS A 309 -12.35 7.90 -23.42
N PHE A 310 -13.38 8.29 -22.66
CA PHE A 310 -14.78 7.94 -22.95
C PHE A 310 -15.45 8.85 -24.00
N LYS A 311 -14.74 9.85 -24.54
CA LYS A 311 -15.25 10.83 -25.52
C LYS A 311 -16.48 11.61 -25.04
N HIS A 312 -16.63 11.78 -23.72
CA HIS A 312 -17.70 12.57 -23.11
C HIS A 312 -17.29 14.04 -23.02
N TYR A 313 -17.25 14.72 -24.16
CA TYR A 313 -16.79 16.13 -24.25
C TYR A 313 -17.66 17.11 -23.45
N HIS A 314 -18.95 16.81 -23.28
CA HIS A 314 -19.85 17.64 -22.47
C HIS A 314 -19.40 17.71 -21.00
N GLY A 315 -18.92 16.60 -20.43
CA GLY A 315 -18.41 16.56 -19.05
C GLY A 315 -17.16 17.43 -18.86
N ILE A 316 -16.35 17.63 -19.91
CA ILE A 316 -15.17 18.48 -19.84
C ILE A 316 -15.57 19.95 -19.60
N PHE A 317 -16.58 20.43 -20.32
CA PHE A 317 -17.03 21.83 -20.21
C PHE A 317 -17.89 22.09 -18.97
N VAL A 318 -18.70 21.13 -18.56
CA VAL A 318 -19.68 21.30 -17.46
C VAL A 318 -19.09 20.92 -16.09
N GLU A 319 -18.25 19.90 -16.01
CA GLU A 319 -17.71 19.42 -14.73
C GLU A 319 -16.24 19.83 -14.55
N PHE A 320 -15.37 19.42 -15.45
CA PHE A 320 -13.92 19.62 -15.28
C PHE A 320 -13.51 21.10 -15.28
N LEU A 321 -13.99 21.88 -16.27
CA LEU A 321 -13.57 23.27 -16.42
C LEU A 321 -14.02 24.16 -15.24
N PRO A 322 -15.27 24.10 -14.74
CA PRO A 322 -15.65 24.84 -13.54
C PRO A 322 -14.89 24.39 -12.29
N GLN A 323 -14.66 23.08 -12.11
CA GLN A 323 -13.91 22.54 -10.97
C GLN A 323 -12.47 23.06 -10.93
N ILE A 324 -11.75 23.04 -12.07
CA ILE A 324 -10.35 23.49 -12.11
C ILE A 324 -10.23 25.01 -11.93
N ILE A 325 -11.16 25.79 -12.50
CA ILE A 325 -11.19 27.24 -12.32
C ILE A 325 -11.45 27.60 -10.85
N PHE A 326 -12.45 26.95 -10.23
CA PHE A 326 -12.75 27.16 -8.81
C PHE A 326 -11.55 26.82 -7.91
N LEU A 327 -10.91 25.67 -8.16
CA LEU A 327 -9.73 25.24 -7.42
C LEU A 327 -8.55 26.21 -7.63
N ALA A 328 -8.34 26.69 -8.87
CA ALA A 328 -7.28 27.64 -9.22
C ALA A 328 -7.46 28.99 -8.52
N CYS A 329 -8.66 29.57 -8.59
CA CYS A 329 -8.92 30.91 -8.06
C CYS A 329 -8.84 30.98 -6.54
N ILE A 330 -9.29 29.95 -5.81
CA ILE A 330 -9.34 29.99 -4.35
C ILE A 330 -8.09 29.35 -3.74
N PHE A 331 -7.80 28.10 -4.10
CA PHE A 331 -6.83 27.29 -3.38
C PHE A 331 -5.41 27.42 -3.93
N PHE A 332 -5.23 27.47 -5.26
CA PHE A 332 -3.90 27.72 -5.82
C PHE A 332 -3.41 29.14 -5.52
N TYR A 333 -4.32 30.13 -5.51
CA TYR A 333 -3.98 31.48 -5.07
C TYR A 333 -3.45 31.49 -3.62
N LEU A 334 -4.05 30.74 -2.71
CA LEU A 334 -3.56 30.58 -1.33
C LEU A 334 -2.14 29.99 -1.28
N ILE A 335 -1.83 28.99 -2.10
CA ILE A 335 -0.47 28.43 -2.19
C ILE A 335 0.53 29.51 -2.63
N ILE A 336 0.19 30.30 -3.64
CA ILE A 336 1.04 31.38 -4.14
C ILE A 336 1.30 32.41 -3.03
N LEU A 337 0.28 32.78 -2.25
CA LEU A 337 0.43 33.69 -1.11
C LEU A 337 1.34 33.11 -0.02
N ILE A 338 1.27 31.81 0.24
CA ILE A 338 2.17 31.15 1.22
C ILE A 338 3.62 31.27 0.77
N PHE A 339 3.92 30.97 -0.51
CA PHE A 339 5.28 31.10 -1.04
C PHE A 339 5.75 32.55 -1.09
N TYR A 340 4.89 33.49 -1.50
CA TYR A 340 5.19 34.92 -1.51
C TYR A 340 5.53 35.45 -0.12
N LYS A 341 4.82 35.00 0.93
CA LYS A 341 5.10 35.33 2.33
C LYS A 341 6.35 34.63 2.89
N TRP A 342 6.83 33.56 2.27
CA TRP A 342 8.08 32.92 2.67
C TRP A 342 9.31 33.57 2.03
N THR A 343 9.14 34.24 0.89
CA THR A 343 10.23 34.93 0.18
C THR A 343 10.39 36.39 0.55
N ASN A 344 9.30 37.08 0.92
CA ASN A 344 9.34 38.44 1.48
C ASN A 344 9.25 38.39 3.00
#